data_AF-A0A8D2CYD0-F1
#
_entry.id   AF-A0A8D2CYD0-F1
#
_cell.length_a   1.000
_cell.length_b   1.000
_cell.length_c   1.000
_cell.angle_alpha   90.00
_cell.angle_beta   90.00
_cell.angle_gamma   90.00
#
_symmetry.space_group_name_H-M   'P 1'
#
loop_
_entity.id
_entity.type
_entity.pdbx_description
1 polymer ?
#
loop_
_entity_poly.entity_id
_entity_poly.type
_entity_poly.pdbx_seq_one_letter_code
_entity_poly.pdbx_strand_id
1 'polypeptide(L)'
;MSAEKMTKVEENFQRALELKKMVNRWRTSHIHCVWQMTLSQRRNPYTILRMQDAVVKELALANKQLLMVRQAALHQLFEKEHQQYQQELNQMGKAFYVERL
;
A
#
# COMPACT_ATOMS: atom_id res chain seq x y z
N MET A 1 -49.10 -27.67 -47.46
CA MET A 1 -48.63 -27.61 -46.05
C MET A 1 -49.79 -27.13 -45.19
N SER A 2 -50.17 -27.84 -44.12
CA SER A 2 -51.29 -27.42 -43.25
C SER A 2 -50.90 -26.21 -42.40
N ALA A 3 -51.83 -25.29 -42.14
CA ALA A 3 -51.61 -24.05 -41.38
C ALA A 3 -51.00 -24.32 -39.99
N GLU A 4 -51.36 -25.42 -39.34
CA GLU A 4 -50.81 -25.86 -38.05
C GLU A 4 -49.32 -26.24 -38.10
N LYS A 5 -48.82 -26.65 -39.28
CA LYS A 5 -47.39 -26.95 -39.46
C LYS A 5 -46.58 -25.66 -39.61
N MET A 6 -47.18 -24.63 -40.20
CA MET A 6 -46.54 -23.32 -40.37
C MET A 6 -46.40 -22.59 -39.03
N THR A 7 -47.45 -22.60 -38.19
CA THR A 7 -47.40 -21.99 -36.85
C THR A 7 -46.36 -22.65 -35.94
N LYS A 8 -46.23 -23.98 -35.96
CA LYS A 8 -45.18 -24.69 -35.20
C LYS A 8 -43.76 -24.33 -35.66
N VAL A 9 -43.56 -24.08 -36.94
CA VAL A 9 -42.26 -23.66 -37.48
C VAL A 9 -41.92 -22.24 -37.02
N GLU A 10 -42.91 -21.34 -37.03
CA GLU A 10 -42.77 -19.96 -36.52
C GLU A 10 -42.39 -19.94 -35.03
N GLU A 11 -43.06 -20.73 -34.20
CA GLU A 11 -42.77 -20.85 -32.76
C GLU A 11 -41.36 -21.40 -32.51
N ASN A 12 -40.95 -22.42 -33.27
CA ASN A 12 -39.61 -22.99 -33.17
C ASN A 12 -38.53 -21.99 -33.60
N PHE A 13 -38.80 -21.20 -34.64
CA PHE A 13 -37.90 -20.14 -35.08
C PHE A 13 -37.76 -19.07 -33.99
N GLN A 14 -38.87 -18.66 -33.37
CA GLN A 14 -38.85 -17.69 -32.28
C GLN A 14 -38.08 -18.21 -31.05
N ARG A 15 -38.27 -19.49 -30.69
CA ARG A 15 -37.51 -20.16 -29.62
C ARG A 15 -36.01 -20.17 -29.94
N ALA A 16 -35.62 -20.52 -31.16
CA ALA A 16 -34.22 -20.52 -31.59
C ALA A 16 -33.60 -19.10 -31.52
N LEU A 17 -34.37 -18.07 -31.86
CA LEU A 17 -33.94 -16.69 -31.80
C LEU A 17 -33.72 -16.20 -30.36
N GLU A 18 -34.60 -16.57 -29.43
CA GLU A 18 -34.43 -16.29 -28.00
C GLU A 18 -33.24 -17.05 -27.39
N LEU A 19 -33.04 -18.31 -27.77
CA LEU A 19 -31.85 -19.08 -27.37
C LEU A 19 -30.56 -18.39 -27.85
N LYS A 20 -30.53 -17.91 -29.11
CA LYS A 20 -29.38 -17.17 -29.65
C LYS A 20 -29.11 -15.87 -28.88
N LYS A 21 -30.16 -15.13 -28.50
CA LYS A 21 -30.03 -13.93 -27.66
C LYS A 21 -29.43 -14.26 -26.29
N MET A 22 -29.91 -15.33 -25.64
CA MET A 22 -29.36 -15.76 -24.34
C MET A 22 -27.89 -16.17 -24.46
N VAL A 23 -27.51 -16.93 -25.49
CA VAL A 23 -26.12 -17.31 -25.73
C VAL A 23 -25.23 -16.08 -25.93
N ASN A 24 -25.70 -15.08 -26.69
CA ASN A 24 -24.96 -13.83 -26.87
C ASN A 24 -24.79 -13.06 -25.56
N ARG A 25 -25.85 -12.94 -24.76
CA ARG A 25 -25.77 -12.30 -23.43
C ARG A 25 -24.80 -13.02 -22.51
N TRP A 26 -24.85 -14.35 -22.48
CA TRP A 26 -23.92 -15.16 -21.71
C TRP A 26 -22.48 -14.94 -22.16
N ARG A 27 -22.22 -14.93 -23.48
CA ARG A 27 -20.90 -14.68 -24.04
C ARG A 27 -20.36 -13.29 -23.67
N THR A 28 -21.18 -12.25 -23.77
CA THR A 28 -20.80 -10.89 -23.38
C THR A 28 -20.48 -10.83 -21.88
N SER A 29 -21.31 -11.43 -21.03
CA SER A 29 -21.08 -11.50 -19.59
C SER A 29 -19.80 -12.27 -19.25
N HIS A 30 -19.52 -13.35 -19.96
CA HIS A 30 -18.32 -14.15 -19.77
C HIS A 30 -17.06 -13.35 -20.12
N ILE A 31 -17.03 -12.67 -21.27
CA ILE A 31 -15.91 -11.80 -21.66
C ILE A 31 -15.69 -10.70 -20.62
N HIS A 32 -16.76 -10.06 -20.16
CA HIS A 32 -16.67 -9.01 -19.16
C HIS A 32 -16.12 -9.53 -17.82
N CYS A 33 -16.59 -10.69 -17.36
CA CYS A 33 -16.09 -11.34 -16.15
C CYS A 33 -14.58 -11.64 -16.26
N VAL A 34 -14.16 -12.26 -17.37
CA VAL A 34 -12.74 -12.55 -17.63
C VAL A 34 -11.90 -11.28 -17.62
N TRP A 35 -12.37 -10.21 -18.27
CA TRP A 35 -11.67 -8.92 -18.30
C TRP A 35 -11.53 -8.31 -16.90
N GLN A 36 -12.59 -8.34 -16.09
CA GLN A 36 -12.54 -7.87 -14.70
C GLN A 36 -11.57 -8.69 -13.84
N MET A 37 -11.53 -10.01 -14.00
CA MET A 37 -10.58 -10.87 -13.30
C MET A 37 -9.14 -10.55 -13.67
N THR A 38 -8.84 -10.42 -14.97
CA THR A 38 -7.49 -10.08 -15.44
C THR A 38 -7.05 -8.70 -14.95
N LEU A 39 -7.95 -7.72 -14.98
CA LEU A 39 -7.67 -6.39 -14.44
C LEU A 39 -7.37 -6.43 -12.94
N SER A 40 -8.18 -7.17 -12.18
CA SER A 40 -8.02 -7.28 -10.72
C SER A 40 -6.69 -7.96 -10.37
N GLN A 41 -6.33 -9.02 -11.10
CA GLN A 41 -5.02 -9.68 -10.98
C GLN A 41 -3.87 -8.72 -11.30
N ARG A 42 -3.98 -7.91 -12.35
CA ARG A 42 -2.96 -6.91 -12.72
C ARG A 42 -2.89 -5.73 -11.74
N ARG A 43 -3.99 -5.36 -11.10
CA ARG A 43 -4.04 -4.23 -10.15
C ARG A 43 -3.40 -4.59 -8.80
N ASN A 44 -3.47 -5.86 -8.41
CA ASN A 44 -2.90 -6.40 -7.17
C ASN A 44 -1.38 -6.15 -6.99
N PRO A 45 -0.48 -6.45 -7.96
CA PRO A 45 0.94 -6.20 -7.79
C PRO A 45 1.27 -4.71 -7.64
N TYR A 46 0.60 -3.81 -8.36
CA TYR A 46 0.83 -2.37 -8.22
C TYR A 46 0.29 -1.79 -6.91
N THR A 47 -0.74 -2.41 -6.31
CA THR A 47 -1.18 -2.02 -4.97
C THR A 47 -0.17 -2.42 -3.91
N ILE A 48 0.40 -3.62 -4.01
CA ILE A 48 1.45 -4.09 -3.09
C ILE A 48 2.70 -3.21 -3.23
N LEU A 49 3.15 -2.93 -4.46
CA LEU A 49 4.33 -2.11 -4.72
C LEU A 49 4.16 -0.68 -4.15
N ARG A 50 3.00 -0.05 -4.37
CA ARG A 50 2.71 1.27 -3.79
C ARG A 50 2.65 1.26 -2.27
N MET A 51 2.12 0.18 -1.67
CA MET A 51 2.14 0.02 -0.22
C MET A 51 3.57 -0.12 0.31
N GLN A 52 4.43 -0.89 -0.36
CA GLN A 52 5.84 -1.01 0.01
C GLN A 52 6.56 0.36 -0.03
N ASP A 53 6.37 1.13 -1.10
CA ASP A 53 6.95 2.48 -1.20
C ASP A 53 6.48 3.40 -0.08
N ALA A 54 5.19 3.34 0.28
CA ALA A 54 4.65 4.11 1.39
C ALA A 54 5.28 3.68 2.73
N VAL A 55 5.37 2.37 2.98
CA VAL A 55 5.98 1.81 4.20
C VAL A 55 7.44 2.25 4.32
N VAL A 56 8.22 2.21 3.24
CA VAL A 56 9.63 2.64 3.26
C VAL A 56 9.75 4.12 3.63
N LYS A 57 8.88 4.98 3.10
CA LYS A 57 8.87 6.42 3.45
C LYS A 57 8.53 6.64 4.92
N GLU A 58 7.50 5.96 5.43
CA GLU A 58 7.11 6.05 6.84
C GLU A 58 8.23 5.56 7.77
N LEU A 59 8.90 4.45 7.42
CA LEU A 59 10.04 3.95 8.18
C LEU A 59 11.22 4.94 8.19
N ALA A 60 11.50 5.61 7.06
CA ALA A 60 12.54 6.62 7.00
C ALA A 60 12.23 7.83 7.89
N LEU A 61 10.98 8.28 7.93
CA LEU A 61 10.52 9.36 8.81
C LEU A 61 10.59 8.96 10.29
N ALA A 62 10.12 7.77 10.63
CA ALA A 62 10.18 7.23 11.99
C ALA A 62 11.63 7.10 12.48
N ASN A 63 12.54 6.60 11.62
CA ASN A 63 13.95 6.50 11.96
C ASN A 63 14.59 7.88 12.18
N LYS A 64 14.25 8.87 11.34
CA LYS A 64 14.72 10.26 11.53
C LYS A 64 14.26 10.81 12.88
N GLN A 65 13.00 10.61 13.25
CA GLN A 65 12.47 11.05 14.55
C GLN A 65 13.16 10.33 15.71
N LEU A 66 13.36 9.01 15.60
CA LEU A 66 14.06 8.22 16.62
C LEU A 66 15.50 8.71 16.84
N LEU A 67 16.23 9.01 15.76
CA LEU A 67 17.58 9.55 15.85
C LEU A 67 17.61 10.91 16.55
N MET A 68 16.67 11.80 16.24
CA MET A 68 16.59 13.11 16.91
C MET A 68 16.34 12.96 18.41
N VAL A 69 15.40 12.09 18.80
CA VAL A 69 15.11 11.82 20.22
C VAL A 69 16.33 11.21 20.92
N ARG A 70 17.01 10.26 20.28
CA ARG A 70 18.20 9.62 20.84
C ARG A 70 19.36 10.61 21.00
N GLN A 71 19.59 11.48 20.02
CA GLN A 71 20.60 12.51 20.10
C GLN A 71 20.30 13.49 21.23
N ALA A 72 19.06 13.96 21.36
CA ALA A 72 18.67 14.86 22.44
C ALA A 72 18.86 14.21 23.83
N ALA A 73 18.45 12.95 23.99
CA ALA A 73 18.65 12.20 25.24
C ALA A 73 20.14 12.02 25.57
N LEU A 74 20.96 11.73 24.55
CA LEU A 74 22.40 11.57 24.71
C LEU A 74 23.09 12.90 25.09
N HIS A 75 22.70 14.02 24.46
CA HIS A 75 23.16 15.34 24.85
C HIS A 75 22.84 15.66 26.32
N GLN A 76 21.62 15.37 26.76
CA GLN A 76 21.23 15.58 28.16
C GLN A 76 22.05 14.74 29.15
N LEU A 77 22.40 13.50 28.78
CA LEU A 77 23.27 12.66 29.61
C LEU A 77 24.68 13.25 29.70
N PHE A 78 25.26 13.64 28.57
CA PHE A 78 26.58 14.27 28.56
C PHE A 78 26.63 15.61 29.29
N GLU A 79 25.57 16.42 29.23
CA GLU A 79 25.50 17.66 30.02
C GLU A 79 25.56 17.38 31.52
N LYS A 80 24.82 16.36 31.99
CA LYS A 80 24.84 15.95 33.40
C LYS A 80 26.21 15.42 33.82
N GLU A 81 26.80 14.55 33.01
CA GLU A 81 28.14 14.01 33.26
C GLU A 81 29.19 15.12 33.26
N HIS A 82 29.10 16.06 32.31
CA HIS A 82 30.01 17.19 32.24
C HIS A 82 29.93 18.07 33.49
N GLN A 83 28.71 18.36 33.97
CA GLN A 83 28.51 19.10 35.22
C GLN A 83 29.10 18.37 36.43
N GLN A 84 28.89 17.05 36.51
CA GLN A 84 29.46 16.23 37.57
C GLN A 84 30.99 16.28 37.54
N TYR A 85 31.61 16.02 36.40
CA TYR A 85 33.07 16.04 36.29
C TYR A 85 33.67 17.42 36.53
N GLN A 86 32.99 18.49 36.11
CA GLN A 86 33.45 19.84 36.38
C GLN A 86 33.47 20.12 37.89
N GLN A 87 32.48 19.64 38.64
CA GLN A 87 32.47 19.76 40.10
C GLN A 87 33.62 18.96 40.75
N GLU A 88 33.84 17.72 40.30
CA GLU A 88 34.93 16.87 40.80
C GLU A 88 36.31 17.48 40.52
N LEU A 89 36.52 18.04 39.31
CA LEU A 89 37.76 18.72 38.94
C LEU A 89 37.97 19.98 39.79
N ASN A 90 36.93 20.79 40.00
CA ASN A 90 37.02 22.00 40.81
C ASN A 90 37.43 21.68 42.26
N GLN A 91 36.95 20.56 42.83
CA GLN A 91 37.37 20.10 44.16
C GLN A 91 38.87 19.76 44.21
N MET A 92 39.43 19.29 43.10
CA MET A 92 40.86 19.03 42.94
C MET A 92 41.67 20.28 42.52
N GLY A 93 41.03 21.45 42.40
CA GLY A 93 41.66 22.67 41.89
C GLY A 93 42.02 22.61 40.40
N LYS A 94 41.42 21.70 39.63
CA LYS A 94 41.58 21.54 38.19
C LYS A 94 40.32 22.01 37.46
N ALA A 95 40.40 22.22 36.16
CA ALA A 95 39.26 22.56 35.31
C ALA A 95 39.41 21.92 33.92
N PHE A 96 38.30 21.77 33.20
CA PHE A 96 38.35 21.38 31.80
C PHE A 96 39.08 22.41 30.94
N TYR A 97 39.83 21.91 29.96
CA TYR A 97 40.38 22.73 28.90
C TYR A 97 39.27 23.17 27.95
N VAL A 98 39.19 24.47 27.67
CA VAL A 98 38.23 25.06 26.74
C VAL A 98 39.01 25.97 25.80
N GLU A 99 39.02 25.64 24.52
CA GLU A 99 39.58 26.52 23.50
C GLU A 99 38.73 27.78 23.42
N ARG A 100 39.37 28.94 23.63
CA ARG A 100 38.73 30.24 23.40
C ARG A 100 38.98 30.62 21.94
N LEU A 101 37.91 30.86 21.19
CA LEU A 101 37.94 31.44 19.84
C LEU A 101 38.39 32.90 19.89
#